data_AF-A0A1R4ER27-F1
#
_entry.id   AF-A0A1R4ER27-F1
#
_cell.length_a   1.000
_cell.length_b   1.000
_cell.length_c   1.000
_cell.angle_alpha   90.00
_cell.angle_beta   90.00
_cell.angle_gamma   90.00
#
_symmetry.space_group_name_H-M   'P 1'
#
loop_
_entity.id
_entity.type
_entity.pdbx_description
1 polymer ?
#
loop_
_entity_poly.entity_id
_entity_poly.type
_entity_poly.pdbx_seq_one_letter_code
_entity_poly.pdbx_strand_id
1 'polypeptide(L)'
;MVLGRRLRLLRTVRGDRLFDVARLAGISPQYLSEIERGIKEPSSEMIAAVAGALGTTLLDLTWQVAAELHDAAPVRIRTSIGRRGYSAGASTIGSSAGSTADLGSPPILALAA
;
A
#
# COMPACT_ATOMS: atom_id res chain seq x y z
N MET A 1 -9.40 -12.86 -7.58
CA MET A 1 -8.57 -11.63 -7.40
C MET A 1 -7.73 -11.75 -6.12
N VAL A 2 -6.60 -11.02 -6.01
CA VAL A 2 -5.69 -11.05 -4.83
C VAL A 2 -6.43 -10.67 -3.54
N LEU A 3 -7.19 -9.56 -3.57
CA LEU A 3 -8.00 -9.10 -2.44
C LEU A 3 -8.93 -10.18 -1.88
N GLY A 4 -9.74 -10.82 -2.74
CA GLY A 4 -10.68 -11.86 -2.31
C GLY A 4 -9.99 -13.04 -1.62
N ARG A 5 -8.83 -13.48 -2.15
CA ARG A 5 -8.03 -14.53 -1.51
C ARG A 5 -7.47 -14.08 -0.16
N ARG A 6 -7.00 -12.83 -0.05
CA ARG A 6 -6.51 -12.27 1.22
C ARG A 6 -7.60 -12.25 2.28
N LEU A 7 -8.81 -11.80 1.93
CA LEU A 7 -9.96 -11.80 2.83
C LEU A 7 -10.31 -13.22 3.31
N ARG A 8 -10.36 -14.17 2.38
CA ARG A 8 -10.60 -15.59 2.70
C ARG A 8 -9.53 -16.14 3.63
N LEU A 9 -8.26 -15.85 3.35
CA LEU A 9 -7.13 -16.29 4.18
C LEU A 9 -7.27 -15.77 5.61
N LEU A 10 -7.44 -14.46 5.79
CA LEU A 10 -7.64 -13.82 7.10
C LEU A 10 -8.79 -14.48 7.87
N ARG A 11 -9.93 -14.68 7.21
CA ARG A 11 -11.09 -15.33 7.82
C ARG A 11 -10.77 -16.76 8.26
N THR A 12 -10.16 -17.56 7.39
CA THR A 12 -9.88 -18.97 7.68
C THR A 12 -8.83 -19.17 8.76
N VAL A 13 -7.77 -18.33 8.78
CA VAL A 13 -6.71 -18.38 9.81
C VAL A 13 -7.27 -18.03 11.19
N ARG A 14 -8.24 -17.12 11.26
CA ARG A 14 -8.94 -16.77 12.50
C ARG A 14 -9.97 -17.81 12.94
N GLY A 15 -10.30 -18.78 12.09
CA GLY A 15 -11.38 -19.73 12.34
C GLY A 15 -12.78 -19.12 12.25
N ASP A 16 -12.91 -17.92 11.67
CA ASP A 16 -14.18 -17.21 11.61
C ASP A 16 -15.11 -17.85 10.56
N ARG A 17 -16.38 -18.06 10.95
CA ARG A 17 -17.39 -18.59 10.02
C ARG A 17 -17.78 -17.49 9.04
N LEU A 18 -17.95 -17.88 7.77
CA LEU A 18 -18.39 -16.97 6.69
C LEU A 18 -19.65 -16.18 7.07
N PHE A 19 -20.62 -16.85 7.69
CA PHE A 19 -21.88 -16.25 8.12
C PHE A 19 -21.67 -15.12 9.15
N ASP A 20 -20.79 -15.34 10.13
CA ASP A 20 -20.55 -14.37 11.21
C ASP A 20 -19.86 -13.11 10.70
N VAL A 21 -18.85 -13.27 9.84
CA VAL A 21 -18.16 -12.13 9.21
C VAL A 21 -19.11 -11.34 8.31
N ALA A 22 -19.90 -12.03 7.48
CA ALA A 22 -20.86 -11.37 6.59
C ALA A 22 -21.89 -10.56 7.39
N ARG A 23 -22.41 -11.13 8.49
CA ARG A 23 -23.34 -10.45 9.40
C ARG A 23 -22.70 -9.20 10.02
N LEU A 24 -21.48 -9.29 10.53
CA LEU A 24 -20.75 -8.16 11.11
C LEU A 24 -20.46 -7.06 10.08
N ALA A 25 -20.18 -7.44 8.84
CA ALA A 25 -19.94 -6.52 7.73
C ALA A 25 -21.24 -5.96 7.10
N GLY A 26 -22.42 -6.37 7.55
CA GLY A 26 -23.70 -5.90 7.03
C GLY A 26 -24.02 -6.38 5.61
N ILE A 27 -23.49 -7.53 5.18
CA ILE A 27 -23.69 -8.09 3.83
C ILE A 27 -24.19 -9.54 3.90
N SER A 28 -24.68 -10.06 2.77
CA SER A 28 -25.10 -11.45 2.71
C SER A 28 -23.90 -12.42 2.71
N PRO A 29 -24.03 -13.62 3.31
CA PRO A 29 -22.98 -14.65 3.24
C PRO A 29 -22.64 -15.05 1.80
N GLN A 30 -23.64 -15.08 0.91
CA GLN A 30 -23.43 -15.34 -0.51
C GLN A 30 -22.54 -14.26 -1.15
N TYR A 31 -22.81 -12.99 -0.87
CA TYR A 31 -22.03 -11.89 -1.43
C TYR A 31 -20.58 -11.92 -0.93
N LEU A 32 -20.35 -12.19 0.37
CA LEU A 32 -19.00 -12.40 0.90
C LEU A 32 -18.29 -13.58 0.22
N SER A 33 -18.98 -14.70 -0.01
CA SER A 33 -18.43 -15.85 -0.74
C SER A 33 -18.07 -15.49 -2.19
N GLU A 34 -18.90 -14.69 -2.88
CA GLU A 34 -18.60 -14.20 -4.22
C GLU A 34 -17.37 -13.26 -4.23
N ILE A 35 -17.23 -12.38 -3.23
CA ILE A 35 -16.05 -11.53 -3.06
C ILE A 35 -14.78 -12.36 -2.81
N GLU A 36 -14.83 -13.34 -1.90
CA GLU A 36 -13.68 -14.21 -1.58
C GLU A 36 -13.17 -14.99 -2.79
N ARG A 37 -14.08 -15.36 -3.70
CA ARG A 37 -13.77 -16.02 -4.97
C ARG A 37 -13.34 -15.03 -6.06
N GLY A 38 -13.51 -13.73 -5.84
CA GLY A 38 -13.24 -12.67 -6.82
C GLY A 38 -14.25 -12.65 -7.97
N ILE A 39 -15.49 -13.06 -7.71
CA ILE A 39 -16.62 -13.02 -8.66
C ILE A 39 -17.27 -11.63 -8.66
N LYS A 40 -17.27 -10.96 -7.50
CA LYS A 40 -17.83 -9.61 -7.33
C LYS A 40 -16.76 -8.63 -6.93
N GLU A 41 -16.89 -7.41 -7.42
CA GLU A 41 -16.08 -6.27 -7.00
C GLU A 41 -16.83 -5.46 -5.94
N PRO A 42 -16.39 -5.52 -4.67
CA PRO A 42 -17.01 -4.74 -3.60
C PRO A 42 -16.63 -3.25 -3.70
N SER A 43 -17.51 -2.37 -3.22
CA SER A 43 -17.17 -0.94 -3.05
C SER A 43 -16.10 -0.75 -1.96
N SER A 44 -15.46 0.42 -1.93
CA SER A 44 -14.48 0.77 -0.90
C SER A 44 -15.06 0.70 0.52
N GLU A 45 -16.31 1.12 0.70
CA GLU A 45 -17.03 1.05 1.98
C GLU A 45 -17.26 -0.40 2.41
N MET A 46 -17.62 -1.28 1.47
CA MET A 46 -17.78 -2.71 1.75
C MET A 46 -16.46 -3.37 2.10
N ILE A 47 -15.36 -3.01 1.44
CA ILE A 47 -14.02 -3.50 1.80
C ILE A 47 -13.66 -3.08 3.22
N ALA A 48 -13.91 -1.82 3.59
CA ALA A 48 -13.68 -1.33 4.94
C ALA A 48 -14.53 -2.07 5.99
N ALA A 49 -15.81 -2.33 5.69
CA ALA A 49 -16.71 -3.07 6.57
C ALA A 49 -16.24 -4.53 6.79
N VAL A 50 -15.85 -5.22 5.72
CA VAL A 50 -15.32 -6.59 5.82
C VAL A 50 -13.98 -6.63 6.55
N ALA A 51 -13.09 -5.66 6.31
CA ALA A 51 -11.83 -5.55 7.05
C ALA A 51 -12.08 -5.40 8.56
N GLY A 52 -12.99 -4.50 8.95
CA GLY A 52 -13.39 -4.31 10.34
C GLY A 52 -14.01 -5.58 10.95
N ALA A 53 -14.88 -6.27 10.21
CA ALA A 53 -15.47 -7.54 10.65
C ALA A 53 -14.43 -8.66 10.86
N LEU A 54 -13.30 -8.61 10.14
CA LEU A 54 -12.16 -9.52 10.29
C LEU A 54 -11.15 -9.06 11.35
N GLY A 55 -11.45 -7.97 12.06
CA GLY A 55 -10.57 -7.41 13.09
C GLY A 55 -9.26 -6.85 12.56
N THR A 56 -9.24 -6.34 11.33
CA THR A 56 -8.09 -5.64 10.73
C THR A 56 -8.49 -4.24 10.25
N THR A 57 -7.52 -3.35 10.09
CA THR A 57 -7.79 -2.06 9.46
C THR A 57 -7.77 -2.17 7.93
N LEU A 58 -8.43 -1.22 7.25
CA LEU A 58 -8.34 -1.11 5.79
C LEU A 58 -6.90 -0.89 5.32
N LEU A 59 -6.12 -0.12 6.09
CA LEU A 59 -4.73 0.17 5.79
C LEU A 59 -3.87 -1.09 5.84
N ASP A 60 -3.99 -1.88 6.90
CA ASP A 60 -3.27 -3.17 7.04
C ASP A 60 -3.65 -4.15 5.94
N LEU A 61 -4.95 -4.26 5.63
CA LEU A 61 -5.42 -5.10 4.52
C LEU A 61 -4.80 -4.67 3.19
N THR A 62 -4.74 -3.36 2.94
CA THR A 62 -4.19 -2.81 1.71
C THR A 62 -2.69 -3.08 1.60
N TRP A 63 -1.93 -2.91 2.69
CA TRP A 63 -0.50 -3.25 2.70
C TRP A 63 -0.27 -4.74 2.45
N GLN A 64 -1.05 -5.62 3.05
CA GLN A 64 -0.93 -7.06 2.83
C GLN A 64 -1.21 -7.44 1.37
N VAL A 65 -2.25 -6.85 0.76
CA VAL A 65 -2.54 -7.06 -0.66
C VAL A 65 -1.44 -6.51 -1.57
N ALA A 66 -0.88 -5.34 -1.23
CA ALA A 66 0.23 -4.74 -1.98
C ALA A 66 1.50 -5.60 -1.89
N ALA A 67 1.81 -6.15 -0.72
CA ALA A 67 2.94 -7.07 -0.53
C ALA A 67 2.76 -8.35 -1.37
N GLU A 68 1.57 -8.96 -1.33
CA GLU A 68 1.28 -10.15 -2.16
C GLU A 68 1.38 -9.86 -3.66
N LEU A 69 1.01 -8.65 -4.10
CA LEU A 69 1.17 -8.21 -5.47
C LEU A 69 2.63 -7.92 -5.85
N HIS A 70 3.46 -7.52 -4.90
CA HIS A 70 4.90 -7.29 -5.12
C HIS A 70 5.63 -8.62 -5.32
N ASP A 71 5.26 -9.63 -4.53
CA ASP A 71 5.84 -10.98 -4.61
C ASP A 71 5.34 -11.75 -5.85
N ALA A 72 4.10 -11.49 -6.27
CA ALA A 72 3.58 -12.00 -7.54
C ALA A 72 4.32 -11.32 -8.70
N ALA A 73 4.97 -12.11 -9.56
CA ALA A 73 5.77 -11.65 -10.70
C ALA A 73 5.17 -10.41 -11.42
N PRO A 74 5.98 -9.43 -11.85
CA PRO A 74 5.53 -8.09 -12.17
C PRO A 74 4.39 -8.09 -13.19
N VAL A 75 3.20 -7.67 -12.74
CA VAL A 75 2.06 -7.39 -13.61
C VAL A 75 2.45 -6.22 -14.51
N ARG A 76 2.78 -6.51 -15.78
CA ARG A 76 3.00 -5.48 -16.80
C ARG A 76 1.66 -4.85 -17.14
N ILE A 77 1.32 -3.77 -16.46
CA ILE A 77 0.19 -2.93 -16.86
C ILE A 77 0.53 -2.39 -18.26
N ARG A 78 -0.21 -2.85 -19.28
CA ARG A 78 -0.16 -2.26 -20.62
C ARG A 78 -0.89 -0.93 -20.55
N THR A 79 -0.22 0.11 -20.07
CA THR A 79 -0.78 1.46 -20.06
C THR A 79 -0.84 1.99 -21.49
N SER A 80 -2.04 2.00 -22.08
CA SER A 80 -2.40 2.88 -23.20
C SER A 80 -2.83 4.28 -22.72
N ILE A 81 -2.70 4.58 -21.42
CA ILE A 81 -3.05 5.87 -20.84
C ILE A 81 -1.92 6.84 -21.18
N GLY A 82 -2.12 7.58 -22.27
CA GLY A 82 -1.26 8.66 -22.70
C GLY A 82 -1.00 9.65 -21.57
N ARG A 83 0.26 10.06 -21.48
CA ARG A 83 0.76 11.24 -20.77
C ARG A 83 -0.25 12.38 -20.84
N ARG A 84 -1.04 12.60 -19.79
CA ARG A 84 -1.72 13.87 -19.57
C ARG A 84 -1.53 14.29 -18.12
N GLY A 85 -0.52 15.15 -17.96
CA GLY A 85 -0.34 16.17 -16.91
C GLY A 85 -0.82 15.86 -15.49
N TYR A 86 0.07 15.31 -14.68
CA TYR A 86 0.25 15.82 -13.32
C TYR A 86 1.60 16.53 -13.29
N SER A 87 1.58 17.85 -13.48
CA SER A 87 2.73 18.71 -13.18
C SER A 87 2.89 18.75 -11.67
N ALA A 88 3.68 17.82 -11.13
CA ALA A 88 4.26 17.97 -9.81
C ALA A 88 5.11 19.26 -9.84
N GLY A 89 4.71 20.25 -9.04
CA GLY A 89 5.45 21.49 -8.87
C GLY A 89 6.86 21.19 -8.40
N ALA A 90 7.85 21.51 -9.25
CA ALA A 90 9.22 21.61 -8.84
C ALA A 90 9.36 22.87 -7.97
N SER A 91 9.31 22.70 -6.65
CA SER A 91 9.67 23.74 -5.71
C SER A 91 11.13 24.12 -5.89
N THR A 92 11.34 25.33 -6.40
CA THR A 92 12.60 26.05 -6.49
C THR A 92 13.22 26.18 -5.09
N ILE A 93 14.29 25.44 -4.81
CA ILE A 93 15.21 25.78 -3.71
C ILE A 93 16.37 26.52 -4.35
N GLY A 94 16.47 27.81 -4.04
CA GLY A 94 17.34 28.78 -4.68
C GLY A 94 18.83 28.59 -4.40
N SER A 95 19.62 28.90 -5.43
CA SER A 95 21.06 29.14 -5.39
C SER A 95 21.43 30.40 -4.62
N SER A 96 22.40 30.30 -3.73
CA SER A 96 23.37 31.37 -3.49
C SER A 96 24.64 30.84 -2.82
N ALA A 97 25.75 30.80 -3.57
CA ALA A 97 27.10 31.02 -3.04
C ALA A 97 28.09 31.03 -4.22
N GLY A 98 28.39 32.23 -4.72
CA GLY A 98 29.68 32.48 -5.34
C GLY A 98 30.67 32.88 -4.26
N SER A 99 31.88 32.32 -4.26
CA SER A 99 33.13 33.07 -4.17
C SER A 99 34.32 32.10 -4.24
N THR A 100 35.09 32.21 -5.31
CA THR A 100 36.43 31.65 -5.45
C THR A 100 37.43 32.58 -4.77
N ALA A 101 38.12 32.13 -3.73
CA ALA A 101 39.48 32.55 -3.42
C ALA A 101 40.10 31.63 -2.36
N ASP A 102 41.14 30.95 -2.81
CA ASP A 102 42.29 30.42 -2.10
C ASP A 102 42.75 31.29 -0.90
N LEU A 103 43.21 30.65 0.17
CA LEU A 103 44.47 30.93 0.90
C LEU A 103 44.49 30.22 2.27
N GLY A 104 45.41 29.25 2.42
CA GLY A 104 46.10 28.99 3.70
C GLY A 104 45.76 27.70 4.46
N SER A 105 46.56 26.64 4.24
CA SER A 105 46.98 25.74 5.35
C SER A 105 47.85 26.55 6.34
N PRO A 106 47.97 26.24 7.67
CA PRO A 106 48.23 24.93 8.32
C PRO A 106 47.64 24.87 9.77
N PRO A 107 48.17 24.14 10.80
CA PRO A 107 48.98 22.92 10.88
C PRO A 107 48.31 21.76 11.68
N ILE A 108 49.00 20.63 11.66
CA ILE A 108 48.76 19.39 12.41
C ILE A 108 48.98 19.58 13.92
N LEU A 109 48.05 19.09 14.75
CA LEU A 109 48.26 18.78 16.17
C LEU A 109 47.65 17.39 16.42
N ALA A 110 48.44 16.32 16.27
CA ALA A 110 49.09 15.61 17.36
C ALA A 110 48.10 15.05 18.40
N LEU A 111 47.58 13.86 18.08
CA LEU A 111 47.02 12.92 19.05
C LEU A 111 48.19 12.35 19.85
N ALA A 112 48.38 12.80 21.09
CA ALA A 112 49.27 12.16 22.05
C ALA A 112 48.49 11.09 22.83
N ALA A 113 48.86 9.84 22.58
CA ALA A 113 48.95 8.81 23.61
C ALA A 113 50.39 8.78 24.11
#